data_AF-A0A914Z8B9-F1
#
_entry.id   AF-A0A914Z8B9-F1
#
_cell.length_a   1.000
_cell.length_b   1.000
_cell.length_c   1.000
_cell.angle_alpha   90.00
_cell.angle_beta   90.00
_cell.angle_gamma   90.00
#
_symmetry.space_group_name_H-M   'P 1'
#
loop_
_entity.id
_entity.type
_entity.pdbx_description
1 polymer ?
#
loop_
_entity_poly.entity_id
_entity_poly.type
_entity_poly.pdbx_seq_one_letter_code
_entity_poly.pdbx_strand_id
1 'polypeptide(L)'
;MAEFYAVQGLKNFCDKFLAASKKSVGKIEELYDVAEKYSLSELKKSVGFFFCHHVKKVCNSEVFITFKKPFVEFLFTVGSYEYNKETGFKAVYKWAEHRVLQDQAVDGDRNFNLQEAIKVEFSTFLPKFNFLK
;
A
#
# COMPACT_ATOMS: atom_id res chain seq x y z
N MET A 1 -22.43 20.44 4.08
CA MET A 1 -21.44 21.54 4.23
C MET A 1 -20.35 21.23 5.25
N ALA A 2 -20.68 20.80 6.48
CA ALA A 2 -19.69 20.48 7.52
C ALA A 2 -18.71 19.35 7.13
N GLU A 3 -19.19 18.30 6.47
CA GLU A 3 -18.34 17.21 5.94
C GLU A 3 -17.32 17.72 4.90
N PHE A 4 -17.71 18.65 4.04
CA PHE A 4 -16.82 19.22 3.03
C PHE A 4 -15.67 20.04 3.65
N TYR A 5 -15.96 20.81 4.70
CA TYR A 5 -14.93 21.54 5.46
C TYR A 5 -14.05 20.59 6.29
N ALA A 6 -14.61 19.51 6.83
CA ALA A 6 -13.84 18.48 7.53
C ALA A 6 -12.88 17.75 6.57
N VAL A 7 -13.34 17.42 5.36
CA VAL A 7 -12.52 16.79 4.30
C VAL A 7 -11.41 17.73 3.81
N GLN A 8 -11.69 19.02 3.61
CA GLN A 8 -10.63 20.00 3.30
C GLN A 8 -9.62 20.15 4.45
N GLY A 9 -10.09 20.15 5.70
CA GLY A 9 -9.22 20.17 6.88
C GLY A 9 -8.33 18.94 6.96
N LEU A 10 -8.87 17.76 6.68
CA LEU A 10 -8.17 16.47 6.64
C LEU A 10 -7.14 16.41 5.50
N LYS A 11 -7.50 16.88 4.30
CA LYS A 11 -6.57 16.97 3.18
C LYS A 11 -5.39 17.89 3.52
N ASN A 12 -5.68 19.09 4.03
CA ASN A 12 -4.67 20.04 4.47
C ASN A 12 -3.82 19.50 5.64
N PHE A 13 -4.40 18.70 6.54
CA PHE A 13 -3.68 18.04 7.62
C PHE A 13 -2.73 16.97 7.08
N CYS A 14 -3.18 16.11 6.17
CA CYS A 14 -2.33 15.11 5.51
C CYS A 14 -1.18 15.80 4.77
N ASP A 15 -1.46 16.82 3.97
CA ASP A 15 -0.45 17.55 3.21
C ASP A 15 0.57 18.24 4.14
N LYS A 16 0.12 18.85 5.25
CA LYS A 16 1.02 19.49 6.24
C LYS A 16 1.81 18.48 7.08
N PHE A 17 1.17 17.40 7.54
CA PHE A 17 1.82 16.33 8.30
C PHE A 17 2.93 15.67 7.46
N LEU A 18 2.69 15.51 6.16
CA LEU A 18 3.61 14.90 5.22
C LEU A 18 4.71 15.89 4.77
N ALA A 19 4.41 17.18 4.62
CA ALA A 19 5.42 18.23 4.39
C ALA A 19 6.36 18.41 5.59
N ALA A 20 5.83 18.30 6.82
CA ALA A 20 6.63 18.30 8.04
C ALA A 20 7.47 17.01 8.18
N SER A 21 6.97 15.90 7.62
CA SER A 21 7.62 14.61 7.62
C SER A 21 8.52 14.45 6.38
N LYS A 22 9.75 14.97 6.42
CA LYS A 22 10.81 14.71 5.40
C LYS A 22 11.08 13.21 5.10
N LYS A 23 10.51 12.28 5.88
CA LYS A 23 10.53 10.80 5.69
C LYS A 23 9.14 10.20 5.40
N SER A 24 8.32 10.87 4.58
CA SER A 24 6.86 10.69 4.48
C SER A 24 6.33 9.31 4.05
N VAL A 25 7.14 8.47 3.39
CA VAL A 25 6.65 7.19 2.85
C VAL A 25 6.33 6.17 3.95
N GLY A 26 7.03 6.18 5.09
CA GLY A 26 6.74 5.22 6.17
C GLY A 26 5.53 5.57 7.03
N LYS A 27 5.13 6.85 7.07
CA LYS A 27 4.03 7.31 7.92
C LYS A 27 2.65 7.20 7.28
N ILE A 28 2.59 6.84 6.00
CA ILE A 28 1.32 6.65 5.29
C ILE A 28 0.55 5.43 5.83
N GLU A 29 1.26 4.37 6.21
CA GLU A 29 0.66 3.19 6.83
C GLU A 29 0.09 3.53 8.22
N GLU A 30 0.79 4.32 9.03
CA GLU A 30 0.28 4.78 10.32
C GLU A 30 -1.02 5.60 10.17
N LEU A 31 -1.10 6.45 9.14
CA LEU A 31 -2.32 7.21 8.82
C LEU A 31 -3.46 6.28 8.39
N TYR A 32 -3.16 5.22 7.63
CA TYR A 32 -4.14 4.19 7.27
C TYR A 32 -4.64 3.44 8.51
N ASP A 33 -3.75 3.02 9.40
CA ASP A 33 -4.08 2.29 10.63
C ASP A 33 -4.99 3.15 11.55
N VAL A 34 -4.71 4.46 11.67
CA VAL A 34 -5.58 5.40 12.38
C VAL A 34 -6.95 5.51 11.70
N ALA A 35 -6.97 5.62 10.38
CA ALA A 35 -8.22 5.73 9.63
C ALA A 35 -9.08 4.46 9.75
N GLU A 36 -8.45 3.30 9.78
CA GLU A 36 -9.10 2.00 10.03
C GLU A 36 -9.64 1.89 11.45
N LYS A 37 -8.80 2.17 12.45
CA LYS A 37 -9.18 2.07 13.87
C LYS A 37 -10.37 2.94 14.25
N TYR A 38 -10.46 4.14 13.69
CA TYR A 38 -11.52 5.10 13.99
C TYR A 38 -12.59 5.20 12.90
N SER A 39 -12.59 4.30 11.91
CA SER A 39 -13.57 4.29 10.80
C SER A 39 -13.67 5.63 10.04
N LEU A 40 -12.53 6.30 9.85
CA LEU A 40 -12.44 7.59 9.17
C LEU A 40 -12.33 7.39 7.65
N SER A 41 -13.48 7.17 7.00
CA SER A 41 -13.57 6.90 5.55
C SER A 41 -12.91 7.97 4.67
N GLU A 42 -13.05 9.24 5.04
CA GLU A 42 -12.45 10.37 4.30
C GLU A 42 -10.93 10.46 4.47
N LEU A 43 -10.41 10.03 5.62
CA LEU A 43 -8.96 9.90 5.83
C LEU A 43 -8.43 8.72 5.00
N LYS A 44 -9.12 7.57 4.98
CA LYS A 44 -8.77 6.43 4.11
C LYS A 44 -8.72 6.88 2.64
N LYS A 45 -9.74 7.59 2.14
CA LYS A 45 -9.73 8.14 0.78
C LYS A 45 -8.52 9.04 0.53
N SER A 46 -8.21 9.95 1.47
CA SER A 46 -7.07 10.86 1.37
C SER A 46 -5.72 10.14 1.33
N VAL A 47 -5.56 9.06 2.11
CA VAL A 47 -4.40 8.17 2.06
C VAL A 47 -4.27 7.49 0.69
N GLY A 48 -5.38 7.01 0.15
CA GLY A 48 -5.46 6.51 -1.21
C GLY A 48 -4.96 7.54 -2.22
N PHE A 49 -5.58 8.72 -2.28
CA PHE A 49 -5.18 9.82 -3.17
C PHE A 49 -3.69 10.18 -3.08
N PHE A 50 -3.14 10.23 -1.87
CA PHE A 50 -1.72 10.49 -1.68
C PHE A 50 -0.85 9.39 -2.29
N PHE A 51 -1.19 8.12 -2.05
CA PHE A 51 -0.47 7.01 -2.68
C PHE A 51 -0.54 7.11 -4.20
N CYS A 52 -1.70 7.42 -4.78
CA CYS A 52 -1.85 7.61 -6.22
C CYS A 52 -0.84 8.63 -6.77
N HIS A 53 -0.75 9.79 -6.12
CA HIS A 53 0.10 10.91 -6.55
C HIS A 53 1.59 10.60 -6.38
N HIS A 54 1.95 9.73 -5.43
CA HIS A 54 3.33 9.38 -5.12
C HIS A 54 3.69 7.92 -5.42
N VAL A 55 2.88 7.22 -6.21
CA VAL A 55 2.98 5.75 -6.41
C VAL A 55 4.39 5.32 -6.80
N LYS A 56 5.03 6.04 -7.74
CA LYS A 56 6.42 5.76 -8.15
C LYS A 56 7.40 5.84 -6.99
N LYS A 57 7.27 6.88 -6.16
CA LYS A 57 8.16 7.12 -5.02
C LYS A 57 7.93 6.09 -3.91
N VAL A 58 6.66 5.75 -3.64
CA VAL A 58 6.29 4.78 -2.63
C VAL A 58 6.72 3.37 -3.06
N CYS A 59 6.37 2.93 -4.27
CA CYS A 59 6.70 1.60 -4.79
C CYS A 59 8.21 1.34 -4.95
N ASN A 60 9.02 2.38 -5.21
CA ASN A 60 10.47 2.26 -5.31
C ASN A 60 11.21 2.45 -3.96
N SER A 61 10.47 2.72 -2.88
CA SER A 61 11.03 2.87 -1.53
C SER A 61 11.26 1.51 -0.89
N GLU A 62 12.36 1.37 -0.15
CA GLU A 62 12.62 0.20 0.71
C GLU A 62 11.56 0.02 1.80
N VAL A 63 10.81 1.07 2.13
CA VAL A 63 9.73 0.98 3.13
C VAL A 63 8.50 0.25 2.57
N PHE A 64 8.34 0.16 1.25
CA PHE A 64 7.18 -0.52 0.67
C PHE A 64 7.14 -2.01 1.03
N ILE A 65 8.29 -2.69 1.00
CA ILE A 65 8.39 -4.13 1.32
C ILE A 65 8.07 -4.45 2.79
N THR A 66 8.08 -3.43 3.66
CA THR A 66 7.79 -3.60 5.09
C THR A 66 6.31 -3.41 5.43
N PHE A 67 5.51 -2.88 4.50
CA PHE A 67 4.08 -2.65 4.73
C PHE A 67 3.33 -3.96 5.04
N LYS A 68 2.30 -3.85 5.87
CA LYS A 68 1.37 -4.93 6.20
C LYS A 68 0.51 -5.27 4.99
N LYS A 69 0.19 -6.56 4.84
CA LYS A 69 -0.67 -7.07 3.77
C LYS A 69 -1.98 -6.28 3.61
N PRO A 70 -2.74 -5.98 4.67
CA PRO A 70 -3.99 -5.20 4.54
C PRO A 70 -3.77 -3.80 3.95
N PHE A 71 -2.65 -3.16 4.29
CA PHE A 71 -2.34 -1.84 3.75
C PHE A 71 -1.95 -1.91 2.28
N VAL A 72 -1.08 -2.85 1.89
CA VAL A 72 -0.75 -3.08 0.47
C VAL A 72 -2.02 -3.41 -0.31
N GLU A 73 -2.85 -4.31 0.19
CA GLU A 73 -4.14 -4.64 -0.40
C GLU A 73 -5.04 -3.42 -0.56
N PHE A 74 -5.14 -2.57 0.45
CA PHE A 74 -5.91 -1.33 0.40
C PHE A 74 -5.41 -0.45 -0.73
N LEU A 75 -4.10 -0.17 -0.79
CA LEU A 75 -3.51 0.63 -1.85
C LEU A 75 -4.01 0.09 -3.20
N PHE A 76 -3.80 -1.20 -3.45
CA PHE A 76 -4.15 -1.87 -4.72
C PHE A 76 -5.65 -1.98 -5.02
N THR A 77 -6.50 -1.56 -4.09
CA THR A 77 -7.95 -1.51 -4.27
C THR A 77 -8.47 -0.11 -4.64
N VAL A 78 -7.80 0.98 -4.25
CA VAL A 78 -8.34 2.35 -4.40
C VAL A 78 -8.28 2.93 -5.83
N GLY A 79 -8.03 2.10 -6.85
CA GLY A 79 -8.41 2.39 -8.23
C GLY A 79 -7.57 3.41 -9.01
N SER A 80 -6.32 3.73 -8.63
CA SER A 80 -5.49 4.70 -9.37
C SER A 80 -4.31 4.11 -10.15
N TYR A 81 -4.35 2.81 -10.40
CA TYR A 81 -3.25 2.06 -11.04
C TYR A 81 -3.08 2.35 -12.51
N GLU A 82 -4.04 3.05 -13.11
CA GLU A 82 -4.04 3.42 -14.52
C GLU A 82 -2.75 4.15 -14.94
N TYR A 83 -2.11 4.89 -14.02
CA TYR A 83 -0.92 5.66 -14.36
C TYR A 83 0.41 4.89 -14.32
N ASN A 84 0.49 3.71 -13.69
CA ASN A 84 1.76 2.96 -13.62
C ASN A 84 1.65 1.48 -13.20
N LYS A 85 0.89 0.69 -13.96
CA LYS A 85 0.67 -0.75 -13.70
C LYS A 85 1.96 -1.54 -13.53
N GLU A 86 2.96 -1.30 -14.38
CA GLU A 86 4.23 -2.03 -14.34
C GLU A 86 5.00 -1.79 -13.03
N THR A 87 5.05 -0.54 -12.57
CA THR A 87 5.73 -0.22 -11.29
C THR A 87 4.99 -0.81 -10.10
N GLY A 88 3.65 -0.75 -10.11
CA GLY A 88 2.82 -1.40 -9.10
C GLY A 88 3.02 -2.91 -9.06
N PHE A 89 2.99 -3.56 -10.22
CA PHE A 89 3.21 -5.00 -10.37
C PHE A 89 4.59 -5.43 -9.83
N LYS A 90 5.66 -4.75 -10.28
CA LYS A 90 7.03 -5.02 -9.81
C LYS A 90 7.18 -4.82 -8.31
N ALA A 91 6.56 -3.79 -7.74
CA ALA A 91 6.61 -3.54 -6.31
C ALA A 91 5.89 -4.62 -5.49
N VAL A 92 4.68 -5.01 -5.90
CA VAL A 92 3.93 -6.07 -5.22
C VAL A 92 4.63 -7.42 -5.34
N TYR A 93 5.25 -7.71 -6.49
CA TYR A 93 6.05 -8.93 -6.66
C TYR A 93 7.23 -8.98 -5.68
N LYS A 94 7.99 -7.87 -5.57
CA LYS A 94 9.09 -7.76 -4.60
C LYS A 94 8.60 -7.83 -3.15
N TRP A 95 7.45 -7.25 -2.85
CA TRP A 95 6.84 -7.35 -1.51
C TRP A 95 6.46 -8.79 -1.18
N ALA A 96 5.86 -9.53 -2.12
CA ALA A 96 5.51 -10.93 -1.96
C ALA A 96 6.75 -11.81 -1.78
N GLU A 97 7.79 -11.59 -2.59
CA GLU A 97 9.10 -12.25 -2.43
C GLU A 97 9.69 -12.03 -1.04
N HIS A 98 9.74 -10.78 -0.56
CA HIS A 98 10.24 -10.46 0.77
C HIS A 98 9.42 -11.11 1.89
N ARG A 99 8.10 -11.10 1.80
CA ARG A 99 7.20 -11.74 2.77
C ARG A 99 7.45 -13.24 2.86
N VAL A 100 7.44 -13.90 1.72
CA VAL A 100 7.64 -15.35 1.65
C VAL A 100 9.01 -15.76 2.19
N LEU A 101 10.06 -14.99 1.88
CA LEU A 101 11.40 -15.22 2.42
C LEU A 101 11.47 -15.02 3.94
N GLN A 102 10.75 -14.04 4.50
CA GLN A 102 10.65 -13.88 5.95
C GLN A 102 9.92 -15.05 6.60
N ASP A 103 8.81 -15.51 6.02
CA ASP A 103 8.03 -16.63 6.57
C ASP A 103 8.82 -17.96 6.47
N GLN A 104 9.57 -18.19 5.39
CA GLN A 104 10.48 -19.34 5.29
C GLN A 104 11.60 -19.35 6.34
N ALA A 105 12.17 -18.18 6.63
CA ALA A 105 13.21 -18.06 7.66
C ALA A 105 12.69 -18.46 9.05
N VAL A 106 11.37 -18.42 9.25
CA VAL A 106 10.68 -18.85 10.48
C VAL A 106 10.39 -20.36 10.46
N ASP A 107 9.97 -20.93 9.34
CA ASP A 107 9.48 -22.33 9.27
C ASP A 107 10.53 -23.40 8.89
N GLY A 108 11.68 -23.04 8.34
CA GLY A 108 12.84 -23.95 8.21
C GLY A 108 12.64 -25.22 7.34
N ASP A 109 11.58 -25.29 6.52
CA ASP A 109 11.18 -26.52 5.83
C ASP A 109 11.98 -26.78 4.53
N ARG A 110 12.42 -28.04 4.35
CA ARG A 110 13.36 -28.48 3.29
C ARG A 110 12.71 -28.73 1.92
N ASN A 111 11.39 -28.61 1.80
CA ASN A 111 10.65 -28.88 0.56
C ASN A 111 9.86 -27.67 0.04
N PHE A 112 10.19 -26.47 0.52
CA PHE A 112 9.49 -25.25 0.15
C PHE A 112 9.85 -24.81 -1.28
N ASN A 113 8.87 -24.86 -2.18
CA ASN A 113 9.01 -24.28 -3.50
C ASN A 113 8.76 -22.77 -3.42
N LEU A 114 9.84 -22.02 -3.23
CA LEU A 114 9.82 -20.55 -3.10
C LEU A 114 9.09 -19.86 -4.25
N GLN A 115 9.31 -20.33 -5.48
CA GLN A 115 8.67 -19.75 -6.66
C GLN A 115 7.16 -19.94 -6.64
N GLU A 116 6.67 -21.09 -6.16
CA GLU A 116 5.24 -21.36 -6.10
C GLU A 116 4.57 -20.55 -4.97
N ALA A 117 5.21 -20.45 -3.81
CA ALA A 117 4.70 -19.64 -2.71
C ALA A 117 4.63 -18.14 -3.07
N ILE A 118 5.64 -17.60 -3.75
CA ILE A 118 5.62 -16.21 -4.26
C ILE A 118 4.47 -16.01 -5.24
N LYS A 119 4.25 -16.96 -6.17
CA LYS A 119 3.11 -16.87 -7.11
C LYS A 119 1.78 -16.88 -6.39
N VAL A 120 1.60 -17.74 -5.38
CA VAL A 120 0.37 -17.80 -4.59
C VAL A 120 0.13 -16.47 -3.88
N GLU A 121 1.14 -15.96 -3.16
CA GLU A 121 1.02 -14.69 -2.43
C GLU A 121 0.81 -13.50 -3.38
N PHE A 122 1.47 -13.49 -4.53
CA PHE A 122 1.27 -12.47 -5.56
C PHE A 122 -0.13 -12.57 -6.21
N SER A 123 -0.64 -13.78 -6.40
CA SER A 123 -1.92 -14.02 -7.09
C SER A 123 -3.12 -13.40 -6.37
N THR A 124 -3.04 -13.19 -5.05
CA THR A 124 -4.09 -12.51 -4.28
C THR A 124 -4.29 -11.04 -4.70
N PHE A 125 -3.30 -10.45 -5.37
CA PHE A 125 -3.35 -9.09 -5.90
C PHE A 125 -3.77 -9.03 -7.37
N LEU A 126 -3.69 -10.13 -8.13
CA LEU A 126 -4.03 -10.15 -9.57
C LEU A 126 -5.45 -9.66 -9.89
N PRO A 127 -6.51 -10.04 -9.15
CA PRO A 127 -7.85 -9.50 -9.37
C PRO A 127 -7.90 -7.97 -9.22
N LYS A 128 -7.05 -7.41 -8.37
CA LYS A 128 -6.97 -5.97 -8.07
C LYS A 128 -6.24 -5.20 -9.17
N PHE A 129 -5.36 -5.87 -9.93
CA PHE A 129 -4.74 -5.32 -11.14
C PHE A 129 -5.63 -5.44 -12.40
N ASN A 130 -6.64 -6.31 -12.38
CA ASN A 130 -7.49 -6.65 -13.52
C ASN A 130 -8.73 -5.78 -13.72
N PHE A 131 -8.85 -4.64 -13.02
CA PHE A 131 -9.81 -3.61 -13.41
C PHE A 131 -9.27 -2.87 -14.64
N LEU A 132 -9.50 -3.44 -15.83
CA LEU A 132 -9.58 -2.79 -17.14
C LEU A 132 -9.97 -3.85 -18.19
N LYS A 133 -11.28 -4.08 -18.34
CA LYS A 133 -11.87 -4.14 -19.68
C LYS A 133 -12.29 -2.73 -20.04
#